data_AF-F4BZX4-F1
#
_entry.id   AF-F4BZX4-F1
#
_cell.length_a   1.000
_cell.length_b   1.000
_cell.length_c   1.000
_cell.angle_alpha   90.00
_cell.angle_beta   90.00
_cell.angle_gamma   90.00
#
_symmetry.space_group_name_H-M   'P 1'
#
loop_
_entity.id
_entity.type
_entity.pdbx_description
1 polymer ?
#
loop_
_entity_poly.entity_id
_entity_poly.type
_entity_poly.pdbx_seq_one_letter_code
_entity_poly.pdbx_strand_id
1 'polypeptide(L)'
;MRDGLLSISTIDGRKHIKYTVPYAFREEFCNATEIDSIIVKNLGDKIIGYVAYTIEFPDVEGIHPVGIDLNETNAIVAVDADGNELFISGLDRKIKNKRTSKTIKRLQRKLAQRKAEGKNTRSVVRDLKRLRAKRSRRTKDFCNCASKELIEWAPDNCVLVFEDLNFGQGKHGSKAWDRRFSVWPRGMIFNMTSYKIQGKGIVAKVDPRNTSKNCSRCGLPGTRKRHSFNCPKCGFSIHADLNAAYNIRNRFTSSRASEDQSVSSEASI
;
A
#
# COMPACT_ATOMS: atom_id res chain seq x y z
N MET A 1 6.78 -5.03 -32.67
CA MET A 1 6.74 -3.86 -31.76
C MET A 1 8.14 -3.34 -31.47
N ARG A 2 9.13 -4.19 -31.13
CA ARG A 2 10.49 -3.76 -30.70
C ARG A 2 11.22 -2.73 -31.60
N ASP A 3 10.89 -2.60 -32.88
CA ASP A 3 11.50 -1.62 -33.80
C ASP A 3 10.82 -0.23 -33.84
N GLY A 4 9.95 0.09 -32.86
CA GLY A 4 9.14 1.31 -32.87
C GLY A 4 7.98 1.30 -33.87
N LEU A 5 7.74 0.14 -34.50
CA LEU A 5 6.64 -0.12 -35.42
C LEU A 5 5.71 -1.20 -34.84
N LEU A 6 4.44 -0.84 -34.78
CA LEU A 6 3.32 -1.72 -34.46
C LEU A 6 2.73 -2.25 -35.76
N SER A 7 2.83 -3.55 -36.01
CA SER A 7 2.16 -4.20 -37.13
C SER A 7 0.79 -4.71 -36.68
N ILE A 8 -0.28 -4.27 -37.35
CA ILE A 8 -1.64 -4.73 -37.09
C ILE A 8 -2.31 -5.19 -38.39
N SER A 9 -3.06 -6.27 -38.32
CA SER A 9 -3.93 -6.71 -39.43
C SER A 9 -5.22 -5.90 -39.41
N THR A 10 -5.58 -5.32 -40.55
CA THR A 10 -6.84 -4.59 -40.75
C THR A 10 -7.60 -5.19 -41.95
N ILE A 11 -8.85 -4.79 -42.15
CA ILE A 11 -9.62 -5.17 -43.35
C ILE A 11 -8.95 -4.72 -44.66
N ASP A 12 -8.14 -3.66 -44.61
CA ASP A 12 -7.39 -3.14 -45.77
C ASP A 12 -5.98 -3.76 -45.88
N GLY A 13 -5.74 -4.88 -45.19
CA GLY A 13 -4.43 -5.53 -45.09
C GLY A 13 -3.62 -5.11 -43.86
N ARG A 14 -2.34 -5.50 -43.85
CA ARG A 14 -1.42 -5.29 -42.72
C ARG A 14 -0.89 -3.86 -42.73
N LYS A 15 -1.15 -3.10 -41.66
CA LYS A 15 -0.67 -1.72 -41.47
C LYS A 15 0.47 -1.68 -40.46
N HIS A 16 1.44 -0.80 -40.72
CA HIS A 16 2.56 -0.53 -39.82
C HIS A 16 2.43 0.88 -39.23
N ILE A 17 2.28 0.97 -37.92
CA ILE A 17 2.02 2.21 -37.20
C ILE A 17 3.23 2.53 -36.34
N LYS A 18 3.78 3.74 -36.49
CA LYS A 18 4.82 4.23 -35.58
C LYS A 18 4.20 4.52 -34.21
N TYR A 19 4.88 4.11 -33.15
CA TYR A 19 4.43 4.35 -31.79
C TYR A 19 5.58 4.80 -30.90
N THR A 20 5.24 5.43 -29.76
CA THR A 20 6.20 5.83 -28.74
C THR A 20 5.79 5.27 -27.39
N VAL A 21 6.75 4.66 -26.68
CA VAL A 21 6.58 4.23 -25.30
C VAL A 21 6.98 5.39 -24.38
N PRO A 22 6.11 5.82 -23.45
CA PRO A 22 6.48 6.83 -22.46
C PRO A 22 7.72 6.41 -21.68
N TYR A 23 8.59 7.36 -21.38
CA TYR A 23 9.89 7.10 -20.72
C TYR A 23 9.80 6.16 -19.51
N ALA A 24 8.80 6.39 -18.65
CA ALA A 24 8.59 5.62 -17.43
C ALA A 24 8.31 4.12 -17.63
N PHE A 25 7.93 3.68 -18.84
CA PHE A 25 7.64 2.28 -19.14
C PHE A 25 8.66 1.64 -20.08
N ARG A 26 9.68 2.38 -20.53
CA ARG A 26 10.57 1.89 -21.59
C ARG A 26 11.35 0.67 -21.16
N GLU A 27 11.93 0.70 -19.96
CA GLU A 27 12.71 -0.41 -19.41
C GLU A 27 11.85 -1.66 -19.25
N GLU A 28 10.74 -1.56 -18.52
CA GLU A 28 9.75 -2.64 -18.36
C GLU A 28 9.28 -3.18 -19.72
N PHE A 29 8.90 -2.31 -20.64
CA PHE A 29 8.43 -2.71 -21.97
C PHE A 29 9.52 -3.39 -22.83
N CYS A 30 10.78 -2.97 -22.70
CA CYS A 30 11.91 -3.63 -23.37
C CYS A 30 12.16 -5.03 -22.80
N ASN A 31 11.95 -5.20 -21.49
CA ASN A 31 12.10 -6.47 -20.78
C ASN A 31 10.88 -7.40 -20.93
N ALA A 32 9.83 -6.97 -21.62
CA ALA A 32 8.66 -7.80 -21.87
C ALA A 32 9.01 -9.05 -22.67
N THR A 33 8.68 -10.22 -22.10
CA THR A 33 8.84 -11.53 -22.73
C THR A 33 7.69 -11.80 -23.70
N GLU A 34 6.48 -11.39 -23.35
CA GLU A 34 5.27 -11.54 -24.16
C GLU A 34 4.42 -10.26 -24.15
N ILE A 35 3.71 -10.00 -25.27
CA ILE A 35 2.68 -8.97 -25.34
C ILE A 35 1.33 -9.66 -25.45
N ASP A 36 0.55 -9.64 -24.37
CA ASP A 36 -0.70 -10.41 -24.27
C ASP A 36 -1.84 -9.72 -25.04
N SER A 37 -1.96 -8.40 -24.90
CA SER A 37 -3.04 -7.66 -25.55
C SER A 37 -2.74 -6.17 -25.71
N ILE A 38 -3.44 -5.54 -26.66
CA ILE A 38 -3.44 -4.09 -26.83
C ILE A 38 -4.87 -3.58 -26.96
N ILE A 39 -5.23 -2.62 -26.11
CA ILE A 39 -6.51 -1.90 -26.19
C ILE A 39 -6.22 -0.51 -26.73
N VAL A 40 -6.80 -0.17 -27.87
CA VAL A 40 -6.61 1.12 -28.52
C VAL A 40 -7.77 2.05 -28.18
N LYS A 41 -7.46 3.27 -27.72
CA LYS A 41 -8.45 4.32 -27.48
C LYS A 41 -8.12 5.56 -28.29
N ASN A 42 -9.15 6.10 -28.93
CA ASN A 42 -9.08 7.41 -29.58
C ASN A 42 -9.39 8.50 -28.53
N LEU A 43 -8.44 9.42 -28.32
CA LEU A 43 -8.55 10.61 -27.49
C LEU A 43 -8.40 11.86 -28.36
N GLY A 44 -9.30 12.03 -29.33
CA GLY A 44 -9.30 13.16 -30.26
C GLY A 44 -8.12 13.07 -31.22
N ASP A 45 -7.14 13.96 -31.05
CA ASP A 45 -5.98 14.05 -31.94
C ASP A 45 -4.93 12.95 -31.68
N LYS A 46 -5.15 12.09 -30.67
CA LYS A 46 -4.20 11.06 -30.26
C LYS A 46 -4.87 9.69 -30.17
N ILE A 47 -4.13 8.68 -30.59
CA ILE A 47 -4.46 7.28 -30.37
C ILE A 47 -3.56 6.77 -29.24
N ILE A 48 -4.15 6.21 -28.19
CA ILE A 48 -3.42 5.63 -27.05
C ILE A 48 -3.65 4.13 -27.05
N GLY A 49 -2.56 3.36 -27.11
CA GLY A 49 -2.55 1.92 -26.87
C GLY A 49 -2.27 1.62 -25.40
N TYR A 50 -3.15 0.85 -24.77
CA TYR A 50 -2.88 0.21 -23.48
C TYR A 50 -2.40 -1.19 -23.77
N VAL A 51 -1.13 -1.45 -23.47
CA VAL A 51 -0.51 -2.77 -23.70
C VAL A 51 -0.47 -3.53 -22.39
N ALA A 52 -0.96 -4.76 -22.40
CA ALA A 52 -0.68 -5.75 -21.37
C ALA A 52 0.46 -6.63 -21.89
N TYR A 53 1.44 -6.85 -21.03
CA TYR A 53 2.63 -7.63 -21.35
C TYR A 53 3.08 -8.38 -20.10
N THR A 54 3.80 -9.47 -20.34
CA THR A 54 4.40 -10.30 -19.30
C THR A 54 5.88 -9.94 -19.15
N ILE A 55 6.33 -9.78 -17.91
CA ILE A 55 7.74 -9.62 -17.54
C ILE A 55 8.08 -10.73 -16.56
N GLU A 56 9.25 -11.32 -16.70
CA GLU A 56 9.83 -12.22 -15.71
C GLU A 56 10.65 -11.41 -14.70
N PHE A 57 10.41 -11.66 -13.43
CA PHE A 57 11.21 -11.12 -12.35
C PHE A 57 12.18 -12.19 -11.86
N PRO A 58 13.40 -11.82 -11.45
CA PRO A 58 14.28 -12.76 -10.78
C PRO A 58 13.63 -13.24 -9.47
N ASP A 59 13.85 -14.51 -9.14
CA ASP A 59 13.50 -15.03 -7.83
C ASP A 59 14.34 -14.32 -6.77
N VAL A 60 13.67 -13.93 -5.68
CA VAL A 60 14.27 -13.22 -4.55
C VAL A 60 14.06 -14.02 -3.29
N GLU A 61 15.16 -14.33 -2.59
CA GLU A 61 15.16 -15.16 -1.39
C GLU A 61 14.50 -14.45 -0.18
N GLY A 62 14.51 -13.12 -0.18
CA GLY A 62 14.04 -12.31 0.94
C GLY A 62 14.94 -12.47 2.16
N ILE A 63 16.13 -11.90 2.12
CA ILE A 63 17.13 -12.01 3.18
C ILE A 63 16.97 -10.91 4.23
N HIS A 64 16.73 -9.67 3.81
CA HIS A 64 16.83 -8.49 4.69
C HIS A 64 15.46 -8.06 5.24
N PRO A 65 15.12 -8.34 6.52
CA PRO A 65 13.81 -8.01 7.06
C PRO A 65 13.66 -6.50 7.33
N VAL A 66 12.54 -5.96 6.87
CA VAL A 66 12.12 -4.57 7.07
C VAL A 66 10.78 -4.57 7.79
N GLY A 67 10.74 -4.07 9.03
CA GLY A 67 9.50 -3.96 9.79
C GLY A 67 8.74 -2.70 9.43
N ILE A 68 7.44 -2.82 9.13
CA ILE A 68 6.60 -1.70 8.67
C ILE A 68 5.39 -1.52 9.58
N ASP A 69 5.39 -0.42 10.34
CA ASP A 69 4.19 0.07 11.02
C ASP A 69 3.38 0.96 10.07
N LEU A 70 2.10 0.63 9.92
CA LEU A 70 1.16 1.47 9.18
C LEU A 70 0.34 2.25 10.21
N ASN A 71 0.17 3.55 9.99
CA ASN A 71 -0.70 4.38 10.81
C ASN A 71 -1.45 5.43 9.96
N GLU A 72 -2.29 6.25 10.58
CA GLU A 72 -3.08 7.25 9.83
C GLU A 72 -2.31 8.52 9.49
N THR A 73 -1.45 8.95 10.41
CA THR A 73 -0.72 10.23 10.34
C THR A 73 0.69 10.00 9.82
N ASN A 74 1.46 9.12 10.45
CA ASN A 74 2.66 8.53 9.86
C ASN A 74 2.16 7.32 9.07
N ALA A 75 1.96 7.49 7.77
CA ALA A 75 1.27 6.48 6.98
C ALA A 75 2.06 5.18 6.90
N ILE A 76 3.38 5.30 6.79
CA ILE A 76 4.36 4.22 6.79
C ILE A 76 5.50 4.68 7.70
N VAL A 77 5.85 3.85 8.67
CA VAL A 77 7.09 3.93 9.44
C VAL A 77 7.80 2.61 9.25
N ALA A 78 8.97 2.63 8.64
CA ALA A 78 9.74 1.43 8.33
C ALA A 78 11.12 1.47 8.96
N VAL A 79 11.62 0.29 9.32
CA VAL A 79 12.97 0.09 9.86
C VAL A 79 13.57 -1.16 9.22
N ASP A 80 14.74 -1.02 8.60
CA ASP A 80 15.50 -2.13 8.01
C ASP A 80 16.37 -2.86 9.05
N ALA A 81 17.16 -3.85 8.64
CA ALA A 81 18.01 -4.62 9.54
C ALA A 81 19.12 -3.78 10.21
N ASP A 82 19.65 -2.78 9.49
CA ASP A 82 20.76 -1.92 9.94
C ASP A 82 20.28 -0.77 10.86
N GLY A 83 18.96 -0.62 11.01
CA GLY A 83 18.36 0.41 11.84
C GLY A 83 18.12 1.72 11.09
N ASN A 84 18.23 1.73 9.76
CA ASN A 84 17.80 2.86 8.95
C ASN A 84 16.28 3.01 9.04
N GLU A 85 15.82 4.25 9.07
CA GLU A 85 14.42 4.56 9.34
C GLU A 85 13.79 5.33 8.17
N LEU A 86 12.54 5.02 7.84
CA LEU A 86 11.73 5.75 6.87
C LEU A 86 10.42 6.23 7.49
N PHE A 87 10.08 7.49 7.25
CA PHE A 87 8.80 8.07 7.66
C PHE A 87 8.07 8.69 6.47
N ILE A 88 6.93 8.13 6.10
CA ILE A 88 6.06 8.70 5.07
C ILE A 88 4.83 9.31 5.72
N SER A 89 4.68 10.62 5.64
CA SER A 89 3.56 11.33 6.26
C SER A 89 2.27 11.23 5.44
N GLY A 90 1.20 10.77 6.09
CA GLY A 90 -0.17 10.80 5.58
C GLY A 90 -0.97 12.03 6.02
N LEU A 91 -0.35 13.00 6.70
CA LEU A 91 -1.05 14.10 7.37
C LEU A 91 -1.82 15.01 6.39
N ASP A 92 -1.19 15.43 5.30
CA ASP A 92 -1.83 16.30 4.30
C ASP A 92 -3.06 15.62 3.67
N ARG A 93 -2.89 14.37 3.23
CA ARG A 93 -4.00 13.54 2.73
C ARG A 93 -5.12 13.44 3.77
N LYS A 94 -4.78 13.18 5.03
CA LYS A 94 -5.74 13.08 6.15
C LYS A 94 -6.51 14.38 6.34
N ILE A 95 -5.84 15.54 6.36
CA ILE A 95 -6.48 16.86 6.47
C ILE A 95 -7.43 17.11 5.29
N LYS A 96 -6.95 16.91 4.06
CA LYS A 96 -7.75 17.10 2.83
C LYS A 96 -8.96 16.15 2.81
N ASN A 97 -8.79 14.88 3.19
CA ASN A 97 -9.88 13.90 3.26
C ASN A 97 -10.88 14.19 4.38
N LYS A 98 -10.43 14.74 5.51
CA LYS A 98 -11.31 15.22 6.60
C LYS A 98 -12.22 16.35 6.11
N ARG A 99 -11.65 17.34 5.39
CA ARG A 99 -12.43 18.44 4.77
C ARG A 99 -13.46 17.89 3.77
N THR A 100 -13.04 17.01 2.86
CA THR A 100 -13.96 16.39 1.89
C THR A 100 -15.08 15.57 2.57
N SER A 101 -14.75 14.85 3.65
CA SER A 101 -15.74 14.04 4.38
C SER A 101 -16.78 14.89 5.12
N LYS A 102 -16.39 16.06 5.66
CA LYS A 102 -17.34 17.04 6.22
C LYS A 102 -18.35 17.49 5.15
N THR A 103 -17.88 17.82 3.95
CA THR A 103 -18.74 18.24 2.84
C THR A 103 -19.68 17.11 2.39
N ILE A 104 -19.17 15.88 2.28
CA ILE A 104 -20.00 14.70 1.98
C ILE A 104 -21.11 14.54 3.02
N LYS A 105 -20.81 14.64 4.32
CA LYS A 105 -21.81 14.52 5.39
C LYS A 105 -22.91 15.58 5.28
N ARG A 106 -22.54 16.83 4.96
CA ARG A 106 -23.49 17.93 4.73
C ARG A 106 -24.40 17.63 3.53
N LEU A 107 -23.84 17.16 2.42
CA LEU A 107 -24.63 16.79 1.24
C LEU A 107 -25.51 15.56 1.47
N GLN A 108 -25.10 14.60 2.30
CA GLN A 108 -25.94 13.47 2.69
C GLN A 108 -27.17 13.92 3.48
N ARG A 109 -27.02 14.87 4.42
CA ARG A 109 -28.16 15.48 5.13
C ARG A 109 -29.10 16.22 4.16
N LYS A 110 -28.54 17.05 3.27
CA LYS A 110 -29.30 17.74 2.22
C LYS A 110 -30.04 16.77 1.31
N LEU A 111 -29.42 15.64 0.97
CA LEU A 111 -30.04 14.59 0.17
C LEU A 111 -31.24 13.96 0.90
N ALA A 112 -31.07 13.60 2.18
CA ALA A 112 -32.14 13.03 2.99
C ALA A 112 -33.33 13.99 3.11
N GLN A 113 -33.07 15.26 3.41
CA GLN A 113 -34.09 16.30 3.48
C GLN A 113 -34.84 16.44 2.14
N ARG A 114 -34.14 16.57 1.02
CA ARG A 114 -34.78 16.69 -0.30
C ARG A 114 -35.63 15.48 -0.67
N LYS A 115 -35.20 14.27 -0.28
CA LYS A 115 -36.00 13.06 -0.47
C LYS A 115 -37.30 13.10 0.32
N ALA A 116 -37.25 13.53 1.59
CA ALA A 116 -38.45 13.68 2.42
C ALA A 116 -39.41 14.74 1.88
N GLU A 117 -38.88 15.82 1.29
CA GLU A 117 -39.65 16.90 0.66
C GLU A 117 -40.12 16.58 -0.78
N GLY A 118 -39.84 15.39 -1.32
CA GLY A 118 -40.18 15.04 -2.71
C GLY A 118 -39.44 15.85 -3.79
N LYS A 119 -38.36 16.56 -3.43
CA LYS A 119 -37.62 17.46 -4.32
C LYS A 119 -36.57 16.75 -5.16
N ASN A 120 -36.22 17.33 -6.31
CA ASN A 120 -35.18 16.81 -7.20
C ASN A 120 -33.80 16.68 -6.49
N THR A 121 -33.25 15.47 -6.52
CA THR A 121 -31.99 15.09 -5.86
C THR A 121 -30.80 14.91 -6.82
N ARG A 122 -31.02 14.97 -8.15
CA ARG A 122 -30.01 14.61 -9.18
C ARG A 122 -28.70 15.38 -9.00
N SER A 123 -28.76 16.69 -8.75
CA SER A 123 -27.57 17.53 -8.54
C SER A 123 -26.79 17.14 -7.27
N VAL A 124 -27.49 16.87 -6.16
CA VAL A 124 -26.87 16.48 -4.89
C VAL A 124 -26.20 15.11 -5.00
N VAL A 125 -26.85 14.15 -5.69
CA VAL A 125 -26.28 12.82 -5.94
C VAL A 125 -25.03 12.92 -6.83
N ARG A 126 -25.07 13.74 -7.89
CA ARG A 126 -23.92 14.00 -8.76
C ARG A 126 -22.74 14.58 -7.97
N ASP A 127 -22.99 15.53 -7.09
CA ASP A 127 -21.96 16.15 -6.24
C ASP A 127 -21.36 15.15 -5.25
N LEU A 128 -22.18 14.31 -4.64
CA LEU A 128 -21.72 13.22 -3.77
C LEU A 128 -20.82 12.24 -4.52
N LYS A 129 -21.23 11.79 -5.71
CA LYS A 129 -20.42 10.89 -6.56
C LYS A 129 -19.07 11.53 -6.89
N ARG A 130 -19.08 12.80 -7.32
CA ARG A 130 -17.87 13.58 -7.65
C ARG A 130 -16.91 13.69 -6.46
N LEU A 131 -17.42 14.02 -5.27
CA LEU A 131 -16.58 14.17 -4.06
C LEU A 131 -16.03 12.83 -3.56
N ARG A 132 -16.82 11.76 -3.61
CA ARG A 132 -16.36 10.40 -3.29
C ARG A 132 -15.24 9.97 -4.24
N ALA A 133 -15.42 10.18 -5.54
CA ALA A 133 -14.40 9.89 -6.54
C ALA A 133 -13.13 10.73 -6.35
N LYS A 134 -13.26 12.02 -6.03
CA LYS A 134 -12.11 12.89 -5.71
C LYS A 134 -11.32 12.39 -4.49
N ARG A 135 -12.01 12.00 -3.41
CA ARG A 135 -11.38 11.42 -2.21
C ARG A 135 -10.69 10.09 -2.51
N SER A 136 -11.35 9.22 -3.28
CA SER A 136 -10.80 7.93 -3.69
C SER A 136 -9.53 8.11 -4.51
N ARG A 137 -9.55 8.95 -5.56
CA ARG A 137 -8.36 9.25 -6.37
C ARG A 137 -7.20 9.80 -5.55
N ARG A 138 -7.44 10.78 -4.67
CA ARG A 138 -6.40 11.32 -3.77
C ARG A 138 -5.79 10.23 -2.89
N THR A 139 -6.61 9.31 -2.39
CA THR A 139 -6.13 8.24 -1.53
C THR A 139 -5.31 7.23 -2.33
N LYS A 140 -5.79 6.85 -3.52
CA LYS A 140 -5.08 5.95 -4.44
C LYS A 140 -3.73 6.53 -4.86
N ASP A 141 -3.71 7.79 -5.25
CA ASP A 141 -2.52 8.54 -5.64
C ASP A 141 -1.48 8.55 -4.51
N PHE A 142 -1.89 8.94 -3.30
CA PHE A 142 -1.02 8.88 -2.13
C PHE A 142 -0.44 7.48 -1.87
N CYS A 143 -1.27 6.43 -1.92
CA CYS A 143 -0.78 5.07 -1.66
C CYS A 143 0.18 4.61 -2.76
N ASN A 144 -0.03 5.06 -4.00
CA ASN A 144 0.86 4.76 -5.11
C ASN A 144 2.24 5.38 -4.90
N CYS A 145 2.31 6.64 -4.51
CA CYS A 145 3.57 7.31 -4.22
C CYS A 145 4.24 6.69 -2.99
N ALA A 146 3.49 6.52 -1.89
CA ALA A 146 4.04 5.99 -0.65
C ALA A 146 4.57 4.54 -0.77
N SER A 147 3.86 3.67 -1.51
CA SER A 147 4.36 2.31 -1.77
C SER A 147 5.61 2.31 -2.63
N LYS A 148 5.69 3.20 -3.63
CA LYS A 148 6.87 3.33 -4.48
C LYS A 148 8.08 3.84 -3.67
N GLU A 149 7.89 4.89 -2.88
CA GLU A 149 8.92 5.46 -2.00
C GLU A 149 9.45 4.42 -1.00
N LEU A 150 8.57 3.62 -0.38
CA LEU A 150 8.97 2.51 0.50
C LEU A 150 9.84 1.48 -0.23
N ILE A 151 9.45 1.10 -1.45
CA ILE A 151 10.16 0.09 -2.25
C ILE A 151 11.51 0.62 -2.72
N GLU A 152 11.57 1.88 -3.15
CA GLU A 152 12.83 2.53 -3.55
C GLU A 152 13.81 2.63 -2.38
N TRP A 153 13.30 2.97 -1.19
CA TRP A 153 14.11 3.08 0.03
C TRP A 153 14.60 1.73 0.58
N ALA A 154 13.80 0.67 0.50
CA ALA A 154 14.16 -0.64 1.05
C ALA A 154 15.41 -1.21 0.34
N PRO A 155 16.23 -2.02 1.03
CA PRO A 155 17.36 -2.70 0.39
C PRO A 155 16.88 -3.73 -0.63
N ASP A 156 17.77 -4.14 -1.53
CA ASP A 156 17.51 -5.27 -2.42
C ASP A 156 17.44 -6.58 -1.62
N ASN A 157 16.74 -7.57 -2.17
CA ASN A 157 16.47 -8.85 -1.53
C ASN A 157 15.84 -8.71 -0.13
N CYS A 158 14.96 -7.71 0.05
CA CYS A 158 14.31 -7.46 1.32
C CYS A 158 13.07 -8.33 1.55
N VAL A 159 12.68 -8.43 2.83
CA VAL A 159 11.36 -8.90 3.27
C VAL A 159 10.63 -7.72 3.88
N LEU A 160 9.62 -7.20 3.19
CA LEU A 160 8.75 -6.16 3.73
C LEU A 160 7.71 -6.80 4.67
N VAL A 161 7.89 -6.63 5.97
CA VAL A 161 7.09 -7.27 7.01
C VAL A 161 6.01 -6.33 7.51
N PHE A 162 4.76 -6.75 7.36
CA PHE A 162 3.58 -6.03 7.86
C PHE A 162 2.93 -6.78 9.02
N GLU A 163 2.10 -6.09 9.81
CA GLU A 163 1.16 -6.75 10.70
C GLU A 163 0.01 -7.40 9.94
N ASP A 164 -0.41 -8.61 10.34
CA ASP A 164 -1.66 -9.21 9.87
C ASP A 164 -2.87 -8.61 10.59
N LEU A 165 -3.22 -7.39 10.19
CA LEU A 165 -4.35 -6.65 10.73
C LEU A 165 -5.68 -7.12 10.11
N ASN A 166 -6.03 -8.38 10.40
CA ASN A 166 -7.36 -8.94 10.14
C ASN A 166 -8.37 -8.43 11.17
N PHE A 167 -8.74 -7.16 11.05
CA PHE A 167 -9.92 -6.65 11.75
C PHE A 167 -11.16 -7.22 11.08
N GLY A 168 -11.71 -8.30 11.65
CA GLY A 168 -13.00 -8.83 11.23
C GLY A 168 -14.01 -7.67 11.11
N GLN A 169 -14.63 -7.54 9.94
CA GLN A 169 -15.66 -6.54 9.76
C GLN A 169 -16.79 -6.81 10.76
N GLY A 170 -17.00 -5.88 11.69
CA GLY A 170 -18.31 -5.69 12.31
C GLY A 170 -18.73 -6.62 13.45
N LYS A 171 -17.84 -7.17 14.30
CA LYS A 171 -18.31 -7.91 15.49
C LYS A 171 -18.04 -7.28 16.87
N HIS A 172 -17.04 -6.40 17.04
CA HIS A 172 -16.73 -5.83 18.37
C HIS A 172 -16.27 -4.35 18.39
N GLY A 173 -16.42 -3.60 17.30
CA GLY A 173 -15.99 -2.21 17.19
C GLY A 173 -17.12 -1.19 17.43
N SER A 174 -16.82 -0.06 18.08
CA SER A 174 -17.78 1.06 18.09
C SER A 174 -17.93 1.65 16.68
N LYS A 175 -19.09 2.25 16.35
CA LYS A 175 -19.31 2.93 15.06
C LYS A 175 -18.22 3.96 14.70
N ALA A 176 -17.53 4.51 15.71
CA ALA A 176 -16.41 5.42 15.51
C ALA A 176 -15.15 4.68 15.01
N TRP A 177 -14.87 3.48 15.52
CA TRP A 177 -13.78 2.62 15.08
C TRP A 177 -13.98 2.13 13.65
N ASP A 178 -15.17 1.65 13.29
CA ASP A 178 -15.45 1.18 11.92
C ASP A 178 -15.29 2.30 10.88
N ARG A 179 -15.75 3.51 11.23
CA ARG A 179 -15.56 4.69 10.38
C ARG A 179 -14.09 5.10 10.25
N ARG A 180 -13.31 4.90 11.31
CA ARG A 180 -11.88 5.22 11.34
C ARG A 180 -11.11 4.25 10.42
N PHE A 181 -11.34 2.95 10.57
CA PHE A 181 -10.70 1.91 9.78
C PHE A 181 -11.09 1.91 8.30
N SER A 182 -12.34 2.25 7.97
CA SER A 182 -12.79 2.37 6.56
C SER A 182 -12.20 3.56 5.80
N VAL A 183 -11.57 4.51 6.50
CA VAL A 183 -10.93 5.71 5.90
C VAL A 183 -9.42 5.55 5.76
N TRP A 184 -8.83 4.63 6.52
CA TRP A 184 -7.40 4.43 6.60
C TRP A 184 -6.89 3.47 5.51
N PRO A 185 -6.00 3.91 4.61
CA PRO A 185 -5.61 3.12 3.44
C PRO A 185 -4.62 1.96 3.68
N ARG A 186 -4.52 1.38 4.89
CA ARG A 186 -3.54 0.32 5.19
C ARG A 186 -3.55 -0.84 4.18
N GLY A 187 -4.74 -1.35 3.84
CA GLY A 187 -4.86 -2.46 2.89
C GLY A 187 -4.52 -2.05 1.46
N MET A 188 -4.72 -0.78 1.10
CA MET A 188 -4.31 -0.27 -0.20
C MET A 188 -2.79 -0.12 -0.29
N ILE A 189 -2.14 0.33 0.78
CA ILE A 189 -0.67 0.38 0.86
C ILE A 189 -0.11 -1.03 0.76
N PHE A 190 -0.57 -1.96 1.59
CA PHE A 190 -0.15 -3.37 1.52
C PHE A 190 -0.31 -3.94 0.12
N ASN A 191 -1.51 -3.88 -0.47
CA ASN A 191 -1.75 -4.42 -1.81
C ASN A 191 -0.84 -3.78 -2.87
N MET A 192 -0.63 -2.45 -2.79
CA MET A 192 0.24 -1.75 -3.73
C MET A 192 1.70 -2.14 -3.56
N THR A 193 2.16 -2.32 -2.33
CA THR A 193 3.51 -2.81 -2.06
C THR A 193 3.69 -4.24 -2.55
N SER A 194 2.75 -5.14 -2.27
CA SER A 194 2.82 -6.56 -2.67
C SER A 194 2.99 -6.75 -4.17
N TYR A 195 2.29 -5.97 -5.01
CA TYR A 195 2.45 -6.12 -6.46
C TYR A 195 3.66 -5.36 -7.02
N LYS A 196 4.14 -4.29 -6.36
CA LYS A 196 5.24 -3.47 -6.88
C LYS A 196 6.63 -3.94 -6.47
N ILE A 197 6.74 -4.72 -5.40
CA ILE A 197 8.04 -5.18 -4.86
C ILE A 197 8.67 -6.32 -5.70
N GLN A 198 7.94 -6.83 -6.70
CA GLN A 198 8.35 -7.94 -7.54
C GLN A 198 9.75 -7.69 -8.13
N GLY A 199 10.61 -8.71 -8.07
CA GLY A 199 12.01 -8.63 -8.50
C GLY A 199 12.98 -7.90 -7.56
N LYS A 200 12.49 -7.19 -6.54
CA LYS A 200 13.34 -6.55 -5.52
C LYS A 200 13.28 -7.26 -4.16
N GLY A 201 12.14 -7.82 -3.80
CA GLY A 201 11.97 -8.50 -2.52
C GLY A 201 10.61 -9.16 -2.38
N ILE A 202 10.32 -9.67 -1.18
CA ILE A 202 9.06 -10.34 -0.85
C ILE A 202 8.30 -9.58 0.23
N VAL A 203 7.03 -9.95 0.43
CA VAL A 203 6.19 -9.42 1.51
C VAL A 203 5.85 -10.55 2.49
N ALA A 204 5.97 -10.26 3.77
CA ALA A 204 5.56 -11.17 4.84
C ALA A 204 4.58 -10.48 5.80
N LYS A 205 3.87 -11.28 6.58
CA LYS A 205 3.01 -10.81 7.65
C LYS A 205 3.32 -11.50 8.97
N VAL A 206 3.17 -10.78 10.07
CA VAL A 206 3.30 -11.30 11.43
C VAL A 206 2.05 -11.05 12.26
N ASP A 207 1.85 -11.82 13.34
CA ASP A 207 0.80 -11.57 14.32
C ASP A 207 0.86 -10.09 14.78
N PRO A 208 -0.24 -9.33 14.85
CA PRO A 208 -0.24 -7.95 15.37
C PRO A 208 -0.19 -7.84 16.91
N ARG A 209 -0.34 -8.93 17.66
CA ARG A 209 -0.49 -8.86 19.13
C ARG A 209 0.71 -8.21 19.80
N ASN A 210 0.46 -7.18 20.60
CA ASN A 210 1.45 -6.49 21.45
C ASN A 210 2.65 -5.81 20.75
N THR A 211 2.70 -5.75 19.42
CA THR A 211 3.74 -5.01 18.65
C THR A 211 3.82 -3.53 19.04
N SER A 212 2.69 -2.91 19.35
CA SER A 212 2.61 -1.49 19.76
C SER A 212 2.72 -1.26 21.27
N LYS A 213 2.80 -2.34 22.07
CA LYS A 213 2.77 -2.30 23.54
C LYS A 213 4.07 -2.79 24.18
N ASN A 214 4.77 -3.72 23.54
CA ASN A 214 6.01 -4.27 24.06
C ASN A 214 7.20 -3.42 23.65
N CYS A 215 8.25 -3.43 24.46
CA CYS A 215 9.50 -2.78 24.14
C CYS A 215 10.26 -3.60 23.10
N SER A 216 10.65 -2.96 22.00
CA SER A 216 11.48 -3.58 20.95
C SER A 216 12.87 -4.01 21.43
N ARG A 217 13.36 -3.44 22.53
CA ARG A 217 14.66 -3.78 23.11
C ARG A 217 14.60 -4.98 24.06
N CYS A 218 13.64 -5.02 24.99
CA CYS A 218 13.60 -6.05 26.04
C CYS A 218 12.38 -6.99 25.98
N GLY A 219 11.47 -6.80 25.02
CA GLY A 219 10.26 -7.62 24.86
C GLY A 219 9.15 -7.39 25.89
N LEU A 220 9.44 -6.72 27.02
CA LEU A 220 8.48 -6.49 28.10
C LEU A 220 7.51 -5.33 27.80
N PRO A 221 6.31 -5.31 28.40
CA PRO A 221 5.35 -4.22 28.24
C PRO A 221 5.93 -2.86 28.62
N GLY A 222 5.64 -1.85 27.80
CA GLY A 222 5.96 -0.45 28.07
C GLY A 222 4.76 0.47 27.96
N THR A 223 5.02 1.77 28.04
CA THR A 223 4.01 2.82 28.08
C THR A 223 4.09 3.68 26.83
N ARG A 224 3.02 3.62 26.02
CA ARG A 224 2.84 4.51 24.86
C ARG A 224 2.08 5.77 25.26
N LYS A 225 2.63 6.95 24.99
CA LYS A 225 1.98 8.26 25.16
C LYS A 225 2.09 9.06 23.85
N ARG A 226 0.99 9.11 23.08
CA ARG A 226 0.95 9.73 21.74
C ARG A 226 2.04 9.15 20.81
N HIS A 227 3.07 9.94 20.56
CA HIS A 227 4.19 9.66 19.67
C HIS A 227 5.41 9.09 20.41
N SER A 228 5.42 9.04 21.74
CA SER A 228 6.52 8.45 22.50
C SER A 228 6.15 7.08 23.07
N PHE A 229 7.15 6.20 23.13
CA PHE A 229 7.12 4.94 23.83
C PHE A 229 8.22 4.94 24.88
N ASN A 230 7.90 4.53 26.11
CA ASN A 230 8.85 4.46 27.21
C ASN A 230 8.74 3.10 27.90
N CYS A 231 9.85 2.39 28.04
CA CYS A 231 9.91 1.13 28.75
C CYS A 231 10.31 1.35 30.22
N PRO A 232 9.44 1.01 31.19
CA PRO A 232 9.78 1.15 32.61
C PRO A 232 10.75 0.06 33.09
N LYS A 233 10.98 -0.99 32.29
CA LYS A 233 11.80 -2.15 32.66
C LYS A 233 13.27 -1.99 32.29
N CYS A 234 13.57 -1.43 31.11
CA CYS A 234 14.93 -1.24 30.63
C CYS A 234 15.30 0.23 30.37
N GLY A 235 14.41 1.18 30.66
CA GLY A 235 14.63 2.61 30.44
C GLY A 235 14.61 3.06 28.98
N PHE A 236 14.41 2.14 28.02
CA PHE A 236 14.41 2.47 26.59
C PHE A 236 13.26 3.42 26.21
N SER A 237 13.58 4.46 25.43
CA SER A 237 12.62 5.44 24.94
C SER A 237 12.85 5.72 23.46
N ILE A 238 11.77 5.75 22.68
CA ILE A 238 11.81 5.99 21.24
C ILE A 238 10.44 6.49 20.75
N HIS A 239 10.37 6.91 19.49
CA HIS A 239 9.08 7.15 18.83
C HIS A 239 8.23 5.87 18.81
N ALA A 240 6.94 5.99 19.15
CA ALA A 240 6.07 4.84 19.35
C ALA A 240 5.83 4.01 18.08
N ASP A 241 5.76 4.67 16.91
CA ASP A 241 5.59 3.98 15.63
C ASP A 241 6.91 3.28 15.21
N LEU A 242 8.10 3.81 15.60
CA LEU A 242 9.37 3.12 15.38
C LEU A 242 9.48 1.87 16.25
N ASN A 243 9.12 1.98 17.53
CA ASN A 243 9.09 0.81 18.41
C ASN A 243 8.19 -0.30 17.83
N ALA A 244 7.06 0.07 17.24
CA ALA A 244 6.19 -0.87 16.55
C ALA A 244 6.88 -1.50 15.33
N ALA A 245 7.50 -0.69 14.45
CA ALA A 245 8.27 -1.18 13.30
C ALA A 245 9.38 -2.16 13.70
N TYR A 246 10.18 -1.84 14.72
CA TYR A 246 11.19 -2.74 15.28
C TYR A 246 10.58 -4.05 15.79
N ASN A 247 9.47 -3.99 16.52
CA ASN A 247 8.79 -5.20 17.01
C ASN A 247 8.27 -6.09 15.87
N ILE A 248 7.73 -5.48 14.81
CA ILE A 248 7.24 -6.20 13.61
C ILE A 248 8.40 -6.92 12.94
N ARG A 249 9.54 -6.23 12.73
CA ARG A 249 10.77 -6.81 12.19
C ARG A 249 11.26 -7.97 13.05
N ASN A 250 11.47 -7.72 14.34
CA ASN A 250 12.03 -8.71 15.27
C ASN A 250 11.15 -9.96 15.36
N ARG A 251 9.83 -9.80 15.30
CA ARG A 251 8.89 -10.93 15.31
C ARG A 251 9.07 -11.84 14.10
N PHE A 252 9.26 -11.26 12.91
CA PHE A 252 9.52 -12.05 11.70
C PHE A 252 10.84 -12.80 11.81
N THR A 253 11.90 -12.14 12.31
CA THR A 253 13.19 -12.78 12.54
C THR A 253 13.07 -13.95 13.53
N SER A 254 12.31 -13.79 14.61
CA SER A 254 12.08 -14.87 15.58
C SER A 254 11.27 -16.04 15.00
N SER A 255 10.22 -15.78 14.21
CA SER A 255 9.42 -16.85 13.61
C SER A 255 10.20 -17.66 12.57
N ARG A 256 11.00 -16.98 11.75
CA ARG A 256 11.84 -17.63 10.74
C ARG A 256 12.92 -18.51 11.38
N ALA A 257 13.56 -18.03 12.45
CA ALA A 257 14.54 -18.83 13.19
C ALA A 257 13.93 -20.10 13.81
N SER A 258 12.66 -20.08 14.25
CA SER A 258 11.99 -21.29 14.74
C SER A 258 11.65 -22.29 13.64
N GLU A 259 11.33 -21.83 12.43
CA GLU A 259 11.06 -22.70 11.28
C GLU A 259 12.34 -23.43 10.85
N ASP A 260 13.47 -22.73 10.75
CA ASP A 260 14.77 -23.33 10.39
C ASP A 260 15.24 -24.41 11.41
N GLN A 261 14.90 -24.25 12.70
CA GLN A 261 15.20 -25.24 13.75
C GLN A 261 14.28 -26.48 13.66
N SER A 262 13.04 -26.31 13.21
CA SER A 262 12.12 -27.45 13.00
C SER A 262 12.49 -28.29 11.78
N VAL A 263 12.95 -27.66 10.69
CA VAL A 263 13.32 -28.38 9.45
C VAL A 263 14.64 -29.15 9.63
N SER A 264 15.59 -28.58 10.37
CA SER A 264 16.88 -29.24 10.66
C SER A 264 16.75 -30.43 11.62
N SER A 265 15.74 -30.45 12.50
CA SER A 265 15.48 -31.58 13.40
C SER A 265 14.75 -32.74 12.69
N GLU A 266 13.95 -32.47 11.65
CA GLU A 266 13.32 -33.50 10.82
C GLU A 266 14.27 -34.11 9.79
N ALA A 267 15.26 -33.36 9.28
CA ALA A 267 16.26 -33.86 8.34
C ALA A 267 17.37 -34.71 8.99
N SER A 268 17.36 -34.84 10.31
CA SER A 268 18.35 -35.60 11.11
C SER A 268 17.82 -36.96 11.60
N ILE A 269 16.71 -37.45 11.05
CA ILE A 269 16.07 -38.74 11.38
C ILE A 269 16.19 -39.71 10.19
#